data_AF-A0AAD4VWN4-F1
#
_entry.id   AF-A0AAD4VWN4-F1
#
_cell.length_a   1.000
_cell.length_b   1.000
_cell.length_c   1.000
_cell.angle_alpha   90.00
_cell.angle_beta   90.00
_cell.angle_gamma   90.00
#
_symmetry.space_group_name_H-M   'P 1'
#
loop_
_entity.id
_entity.type
_entity.pdbx_description
1 polymer ?
#
loop_
_entity_poly.entity_id
_entity_poly.type
_entity_poly.pdbx_seq_one_letter_code
_entity_poly.pdbx_strand_id
1 'polypeptide(L)'
;MFGGEMNIKQWIAKSLVLPDAKIDEVVDANLLGIGTEQEDDDHVRKRDCISAIMRLALTCCAESPEERISMKEAVATLNKIKTKFLKDTTAGRGVLLNRPLVQQPFK
;
A
#
# COMPACT_ATOMS: atom_id res chain seq x y z
N MET A 1 15.49 -14.51 -0.49
CA MET A 1 14.93 -15.20 -1.68
C MET A 1 13.74 -16.02 -1.19
N PHE A 2 12.60 -15.99 -1.90
CA PHE A 2 11.46 -16.85 -1.54
C PHE A 2 11.88 -18.32 -1.73
N GLY A 3 11.65 -19.17 -0.73
CA GLY A 3 12.01 -20.58 -0.79
C GLY A 3 10.95 -21.41 -1.51
N GLY A 4 11.38 -22.45 -2.23
CA GLY A 4 10.51 -23.38 -2.95
C GLY A 4 9.81 -22.74 -4.16
N GLU A 5 8.62 -23.24 -4.49
CA GLU A 5 7.76 -22.74 -5.59
C GLU A 5 6.99 -21.45 -5.24
N MET A 6 7.36 -20.79 -4.13
CA MET A 6 6.64 -19.61 -3.65
C MET A 6 6.98 -18.38 -4.49
N ASN A 7 5.98 -17.79 -5.13
CA ASN A 7 6.13 -16.49 -5.79
C ASN A 7 5.73 -15.32 -4.87
N ILE A 8 6.05 -14.09 -5.30
CA ILE A 8 5.76 -12.85 -4.56
C ILE A 8 4.27 -12.71 -4.21
N LYS A 9 3.36 -13.12 -5.11
CA LYS A 9 1.90 -13.01 -4.89
C LYS A 9 1.47 -13.92 -3.74
N GLN A 10 1.93 -15.17 -3.75
CA GLN A 10 1.63 -16.13 -2.69
C GLN A 10 2.23 -15.70 -1.34
N TRP A 11 3.42 -15.10 -1.35
CA TRP A 11 4.03 -14.56 -0.14
C TRP A 11 3.20 -13.40 0.44
N ILE A 12 2.85 -12.40 -0.38
CA ILE A 12 2.00 -11.27 0.04
C ILE A 12 0.63 -11.77 0.52
N ALA A 13 0.01 -12.70 -0.21
CA ALA A 13 -1.28 -13.28 0.18
C ALA A 13 -1.20 -13.94 1.55
N LYS A 14 -0.16 -14.77 1.80
CA LYS A 14 0.08 -15.44 3.08
C LYS A 14 0.32 -14.46 4.23
N SER A 15 1.05 -13.38 3.99
CA SER A 15 1.30 -12.35 5.00
C SER A 15 0.05 -11.53 5.35
N LEU A 16 -0.96 -11.48 4.48
CA LEU A 16 -2.17 -10.65 4.63
C LEU A 16 -3.46 -11.47 4.80
N VAL A 17 -3.37 -12.79 5.03
CA VAL A 17 -4.53 -13.72 5.09
C VAL A 17 -5.56 -13.31 6.14
N LEU A 18 -5.12 -12.80 7.29
CA LEU A 18 -6.06 -12.43 8.35
C LEU A 18 -6.71 -11.08 8.03
N PRO A 19 -8.02 -10.90 8.26
CA PRO A 19 -8.71 -9.63 8.05
C PRO A 19 -8.00 -8.45 8.72
N ASP A 20 -7.41 -8.69 9.90
CA ASP A 20 -6.67 -7.74 10.71
C ASP A 20 -5.14 -7.85 10.55
N ALA A 21 -4.63 -8.77 9.73
CA ALA A 21 -3.20 -8.84 9.43
C ALA A 21 -2.77 -7.58 8.70
N LYS A 22 -1.86 -6.87 9.35
CA LYS A 22 -1.18 -5.68 8.86
C LYS A 22 0.30 -6.03 8.66
N ILE A 23 1.00 -5.15 7.94
CA ILE A 23 2.45 -5.24 7.84
C ILE A 23 3.01 -4.89 9.22
N ASP A 24 3.65 -5.87 9.86
CA ASP A 24 4.21 -5.73 11.21
C ASP A 24 5.48 -4.86 11.17
N GLU A 25 6.41 -5.22 10.28
CA GLU A 25 7.69 -4.54 10.11
C GLU A 25 7.90 -4.08 8.66
N VAL A 26 8.42 -2.87 8.49
CA VAL A 26 8.88 -2.34 7.20
C VAL A 26 10.38 -2.07 7.33
N VAL A 27 11.18 -2.90 6.67
CA VAL A 27 12.66 -2.85 6.75
C VAL A 27 13.24 -1.67 5.95
N ASP A 28 12.54 -1.21 4.91
CA ASP A 28 12.98 -0.04 4.15
C ASP A 28 12.57 1.26 4.85
N ALA A 29 13.55 1.92 5.46
CA ALA A 29 13.37 3.18 6.18
C ALA A 29 12.83 4.32 5.29
N ASN A 30 13.03 4.25 3.96
CA ASN A 30 12.51 5.26 3.04
C ASN A 30 11.02 5.11 2.79
N LEU A 31 10.45 3.92 3.00
CA LEU A 31 9.05 3.63 2.73
C LEU A 31 8.12 4.26 3.77
N LEU A 32 8.58 4.33 5.03
CA LEU A 32 7.87 5.04 6.10
C LEU A 32 8.33 6.49 6.28
N GLY A 33 9.42 6.89 5.62
CA GLY A 33 10.01 8.22 5.79
C GLY A 33 10.91 8.27 7.03
N ILE A 34 12.16 8.65 6.83
CA ILE A 34 13.19 8.69 7.87
C ILE A 34 12.90 9.83 8.84
N GLY A 35 12.85 9.56 10.15
CA GLY A 35 12.82 10.65 11.14
C GLY A 35 12.84 10.29 12.62
N THR A 36 12.05 9.33 13.10
CA THR A 36 11.95 9.08 14.54
C THR A 36 11.64 7.61 14.83
N GLU A 37 12.49 6.98 15.64
CA GLU A 37 12.42 5.58 16.09
C GLU A 37 11.22 5.28 17.02
N GLN A 38 10.26 6.21 17.09
CA GLN A 38 9.04 6.05 17.86
C GLN A 38 7.95 5.58 16.90
N GLU A 39 7.21 4.54 17.28
CA GLU A 39 5.97 4.17 16.60
C GLU A 39 4.97 5.32 16.75
N ASP A 40 5.08 6.31 15.87
CA ASP A 40 4.11 7.38 15.76
C ASP A 40 2.86 6.86 15.04
N ASP A 41 1.71 7.46 15.32
CA ASP A 41 0.43 7.17 14.67
C ASP A 41 0.57 7.23 13.13
N ASP A 42 1.47 8.07 12.64
CA ASP A 42 1.82 8.18 11.21
C ASP A 42 2.44 6.90 10.63
N HIS A 43 3.27 6.17 11.38
CA HIS A 43 3.85 4.90 10.92
C HIS A 43 2.78 3.81 10.81
N VAL A 44 1.88 3.73 11.79
CA VAL A 44 0.74 2.79 11.76
C VAL A 44 -0.17 3.11 10.57
N ARG A 45 -0.49 4.39 10.33
CA ARG A 45 -1.28 4.82 9.15
C ARG A 45 -0.61 4.48 7.83
N LYS A 46 0.70 4.65 7.71
CA LYS A 46 1.47 4.29 6.52
C LYS A 46 1.48 2.77 6.30
N ARG A 47 1.72 1.96 7.35
CA ARG A 47 1.64 0.49 7.29
C ARG A 47 0.25 0.03 6.85
N ASP A 48 -0.81 0.63 7.38
CA ASP A 48 -2.20 0.35 7.00
C ASP A 48 -2.48 0.68 5.53
N CYS A 49 -2.00 1.83 5.07
CA CYS A 49 -2.12 2.24 3.68
C CYS A 49 -1.42 1.26 2.73
N ILE A 50 -0.17 0.90 3.03
CA ILE A 50 0.61 -0.07 2.24
C ILE A 50 -0.08 -1.43 2.23
N SER A 51 -0.56 -1.90 3.38
CA SER A 51 -1.28 -3.17 3.49
C SER A 51 -2.55 -3.17 2.61
N ALA A 52 -3.33 -2.09 2.63
CA ALA A 52 -4.50 -1.96 1.76
C ALA A 52 -4.16 -1.92 0.26
N ILE A 53 -3.06 -1.26 -0.12
CA ILE A 53 -2.55 -1.24 -1.50
C ILE A 53 -2.12 -2.65 -1.94
N MET A 54 -1.41 -3.38 -1.10
CA MET A 54 -0.97 -4.74 -1.40
C MET A 54 -2.16 -5.70 -1.57
N ARG A 55 -3.20 -5.58 -0.74
CA ARG A 55 -4.45 -6.33 -0.93
C ARG A 55 -5.11 -6.04 -2.28
N LEU A 56 -5.17 -4.77 -2.67
CA LEU A 56 -5.67 -4.40 -3.99
C LEU A 56 -4.79 -4.98 -5.12
N ALA A 57 -3.47 -4.89 -4.99
CA ALA A 57 -2.54 -5.45 -5.96
C ALA A 57 -2.74 -6.96 -6.16
N LEU A 58 -3.02 -7.72 -5.10
CA LEU A 58 -3.36 -9.15 -5.20
C LEU A 58 -4.60 -9.36 -6.09
N THR A 59 -5.65 -8.58 -5.89
CA THR A 59 -6.88 -8.68 -6.70
C THR A 59 -6.68 -8.25 -8.16
N CYS A 60 -5.78 -7.29 -8.43
CA CYS A 60 -5.41 -6.91 -9.79
C CYS A 60 -4.58 -8.00 -10.50
N CYS A 61 -3.83 -8.80 -9.73
CA CYS A 61 -2.89 -9.81 -10.23
C CYS A 61 -3.42 -11.25 -10.11
N ALA A 62 -4.74 -11.42 -10.01
CA ALA A 62 -5.38 -12.73 -10.05
C ALA A 62 -5.02 -13.49 -11.35
N GLU A 63 -4.93 -14.81 -11.27
CA GLU A 63 -4.44 -15.64 -12.39
C GLU A 63 -5.44 -15.63 -13.54
N SER A 64 -6.71 -15.92 -13.23
CA SER A 64 -7.81 -15.83 -14.18
C SER A 64 -8.18 -14.36 -14.46
N PRO A 65 -8.42 -13.98 -15.72
CA PRO A 65 -8.96 -12.66 -16.07
C PRO A 65 -10.30 -12.34 -15.40
N GLU A 66 -11.14 -13.36 -15.21
CA GLU A 66 -12.49 -13.22 -14.62
C GLU A 66 -12.43 -12.93 -13.12
N GLU A 67 -11.38 -13.37 -12.44
CA GLU A 67 -11.14 -13.09 -11.02
C GLU A 67 -10.48 -11.73 -10.77
N ARG A 68 -9.94 -11.08 -11.83
CA ARG A 68 -9.31 -9.76 -11.69
C ARG A 68 -10.37 -8.70 -11.48
N ILE A 69 -10.11 -7.84 -10.50
CA ILE A 69 -10.94 -6.65 -10.26
C ILE A 69 -10.99 -5.76 -11.51
N SER A 70 -12.14 -5.14 -11.78
CA SER A 70 -12.25 -4.21 -12.91
C SER A 70 -11.45 -2.93 -12.64
N MET A 71 -10.96 -2.27 -13.69
CA MET A 71 -10.23 -1.00 -13.53
C MET A 71 -11.08 0.08 -12.83
N LYS A 72 -12.39 0.07 -13.06
CA LYS A 72 -13.35 0.96 -12.38
C LYS A 72 -13.35 0.73 -10.87
N GLU A 73 -13.42 -0.52 -10.44
CA GLU A 73 -13.40 -0.89 -9.02
C GLU A 73 -12.02 -0.67 -8.39
N ALA A 74 -10.94 -0.90 -9.14
CA ALA A 74 -9.58 -0.61 -8.68
C ALA A 74 -9.40 0.88 -8.39
N VAL A 75 -9.84 1.77 -9.29
CA VAL A 75 -9.81 3.23 -9.08
C VAL A 75 -10.69 3.64 -7.90
N ALA A 76 -11.89 3.06 -7.78
CA ALA A 76 -12.77 3.33 -6.63
C ALA A 76 -12.11 2.93 -5.31
N THR A 77 -11.44 1.77 -5.28
CA THR A 77 -10.72 1.27 -4.10
C THR A 77 -9.51 2.14 -3.77
N LEU A 78 -8.72 2.55 -4.77
CA LEU A 78 -7.59 3.48 -4.58
C LEU A 78 -8.06 4.82 -4.01
N ASN A 79 -9.16 5.38 -4.51
CA ASN A 79 -9.72 6.62 -3.97
C ASN A 79 -10.17 6.46 -2.52
N LYS A 80 -10.72 5.30 -2.14
CA LYS A 80 -11.08 4.98 -0.76
C LYS A 80 -9.84 4.89 0.13
N ILE A 81 -8.77 4.22 -0.34
CA ILE A 81 -7.48 4.14 0.37
C ILE A 81 -6.89 5.54 0.56
N LYS A 82 -6.78 6.34 -0.53
CA LYS A 82 -6.30 7.73 -0.49
C LYS A 82 -7.10 8.57 0.51
N THR A 83 -8.42 8.45 0.51
CA THR A 83 -9.29 9.20 1.41
C THR A 83 -9.04 8.84 2.88
N LYS A 84 -8.93 7.54 3.23
CA LYS A 84 -8.58 7.11 4.60
C LYS A 84 -7.18 7.59 5.00
N PHE A 85 -6.23 7.47 4.09
CA PHE A 85 -4.86 7.92 4.29
C PHE A 85 -4.71 9.45 4.36
N LEU A 86 -5.70 10.23 3.91
CA LEU A 86 -5.67 11.70 4.04
C LEU A 86 -6.55 12.24 5.17
N LYS A 87 -7.64 11.54 5.52
CA LYS A 87 -8.61 11.99 6.53
C LYS A 87 -8.01 12.15 7.93
N ASP A 88 -7.02 11.36 8.32
CA ASP A 88 -6.42 11.52 9.66
C ASP A 88 -5.18 12.45 9.63
N THR A 89 -4.81 12.98 8.46
CA THR A 89 -3.74 13.99 8.30
C THR A 89 -4.28 15.43 8.40
N THR A 90 -5.61 15.62 8.38
CA THR A 90 -6.23 16.96 8.52
C THR A 90 -6.12 17.56 9.94
N ALA A 91 -5.52 16.85 10.90
CA ALA A 91 -5.09 17.43 12.18
C ALA A 91 -3.68 18.07 12.12
N GLY A 92 -2.89 17.85 11.07
CA GLY A 92 -1.56 18.46 10.97
C GLY A 92 -0.84 18.18 9.65
N ARG A 93 -0.59 19.25 8.88
CA ARG A 93 0.21 19.34 7.64
C ARG A 93 -0.41 18.72 6.38
N GLY A 94 -0.96 19.61 5.54
CA GLY A 94 -1.34 19.30 4.17
C GLY A 94 -0.12 18.88 3.33
N VAL A 95 -0.10 17.62 2.91
CA VAL A 95 0.81 17.12 1.88
C VAL A 95 0.10 17.25 0.52
N LEU A 96 0.70 18.01 -0.39
CA LEU A 96 0.26 18.17 -1.78
C LEU A 96 0.46 16.85 -2.56
N LEU A 97 -0.45 15.88 -2.40
CA LEU A 97 -0.41 14.59 -3.12
C LEU A 97 -0.90 14.65 -4.58
N ASN A 98 -0.82 15.82 -5.22
CA ASN A 98 -1.15 15.98 -6.64
C ASN A 98 0.02 16.69 -7.37
N ARG A 99 1.25 16.18 -7.24
CA ARG A 99 2.28 16.51 -8.23
C ARG A 99 2.02 15.63 -9.47
N PRO A 100 1.78 16.21 -10.66
CA PRO A 100 1.64 15.42 -11.88
C PRO A 100 2.87 14.55 -12.08
N LEU A 101 2.70 13.27 -12.43
CA LEU A 101 3.80 12.39 -12.84
C LEU A 101 4.42 12.79 -14.19
N VAL A 102 4.00 13.92 -14.75
CA VAL A 102 4.52 14.47 -15.99
C VAL A 102 5.63 15.45 -15.61
N GLN A 103 6.87 15.02 -15.83
CA GLN A 103 8.17 15.74 -15.76
C GLN A 103 9.12 15.27 -14.64
N GLN A 104 9.56 14.01 -14.75
CA GLN A 104 10.94 13.66 -14.37
C GLN A 104 11.62 13.22 -15.68
N PRO A 105 12.55 14.00 -16.26
CA PRO A 105 13.34 13.50 -17.37
C PRO A 105 14.18 12.33 -16.86
N PHE A 106 14.07 11.17 -17.51
CA PHE A 106 15.03 10.09 -17.33
C PHE A 106 16.41 10.64 -17.66
N LYS A 107 17.31 10.63 -16.68
CA LYS A 107 18.72 10.93 -16.87
C LYS A 107 19.52 9.71 -16.46
#